data_AF-A0A7Y4ZK41-F1
#
_entry.id   AF-A0A7Y4ZK41-F1
#
_cell.length_a   1.000
_cell.length_b   1.000
_cell.length_c   1.000
_cell.angle_alpha   90.00
_cell.angle_beta   90.00
_cell.angle_gamma   90.00
#
_symmetry.space_group_name_H-M   'P 1'
#
loop_
_entity.id
_entity.type
_entity.pdbx_description
1 polymer ?
#
loop_
_entity_poly.entity_id
_entity_poly.type
_entity_poly.pdbx_seq_one_letter_code
_entity_poly.pdbx_strand_id
1 'polypeptide(L)'
;GKDGKGDGKDGKGDGKDGKGQGKDGKGQGKQQQGKGDGSKGQEEQPKQNPFDEDALQRILEQMAGAAKKAVWALLPLLLLAIFFRPIRRAFLTSYLKIPLLPTTPSERIVYLWEYVRISVEDTGLDVPASDAVEETIDRVRKDGLDTTDLQVAADIYMRARYDMVLRPQDPIVMRAASIRAAKALRKTIPFGRKITNWWRSLA
;
A
#
# COMPACT_ATOMS: atom_id res chain seq x y z
N GLY A 1 -13.12 47.12 31.29
CA GLY A 1 -12.98 45.95 32.18
C GLY A 1 -12.47 44.81 31.34
N LYS A 2 -11.30 44.24 31.64
CA LYS A 2 -11.09 43.14 32.61
C LYS A 2 -11.63 41.80 32.05
N ASP A 3 -10.73 40.93 31.56
CA ASP A 3 -10.22 39.69 32.23
C ASP A 3 -11.03 38.48 31.70
N GLY A 4 -10.59 37.24 31.46
CA GLY A 4 -9.37 36.43 31.57
C GLY A 4 -9.58 35.17 30.66
N LYS A 5 -8.58 34.40 30.17
CA LYS A 5 -7.59 33.50 30.80
C LYS A 5 -8.13 32.09 31.17
N GLY A 6 -7.43 31.04 30.68
CA GLY A 6 -7.37 29.65 31.19
C GLY A 6 -8.11 28.61 30.31
N ASP A 7 -7.58 27.48 29.81
CA ASP A 7 -6.60 26.43 30.21
C ASP A 7 -7.28 25.08 30.54
N GLY A 8 -6.65 23.97 30.14
CA GLY A 8 -6.97 22.57 30.51
C GLY A 8 -7.46 21.72 29.32
N LYS A 9 -6.71 20.81 28.67
CA LYS A 9 -5.76 19.74 29.04
C LYS A 9 -6.35 18.54 29.79
N ASP A 10 -6.07 17.37 29.20
CA ASP A 10 -5.90 16.03 29.77
C ASP A 10 -7.15 15.16 30.05
N GLY A 11 -7.53 14.37 29.03
CA GLY A 11 -8.34 13.16 29.21
C GLY A 11 -7.44 11.96 29.48
N LYS A 12 -7.32 11.59 30.75
CA LYS A 12 -6.60 10.40 31.24
C LYS A 12 -7.61 9.25 31.36
N GLY A 13 -7.43 8.21 30.55
CA GLY A 13 -8.25 6.98 30.60
C GLY A 13 -7.46 5.83 31.22
N ASP A 14 -7.91 5.39 32.39
CA ASP A 14 -7.45 4.20 33.10
C ASP A 14 -7.87 2.90 32.40
N GLY A 15 -6.96 1.92 32.33
CA GLY A 15 -7.24 0.58 31.81
C GLY A 15 -6.37 -0.46 32.52
N LYS A 16 -7.03 -1.24 33.36
CA LYS A 16 -6.52 -2.18 34.37
C LYS A 16 -6.00 -3.52 33.82
N ASP A 17 -5.07 -4.08 34.60
CA ASP A 17 -4.92 -5.47 35.07
C ASP A 17 -4.84 -6.66 34.10
N GLY A 18 -3.81 -7.49 34.28
CA GLY A 18 -3.72 -8.83 33.71
C GLY A 18 -2.47 -9.61 34.13
N LYS A 19 -2.34 -9.92 35.43
CA LYS A 19 -1.38 -10.90 35.96
C LYS A 19 -1.69 -12.30 35.42
N GLY A 20 -0.69 -12.97 34.84
CA GLY A 20 -0.74 -14.40 34.49
C GLY A 20 0.57 -15.06 34.84
N GLN A 21 0.63 -15.65 36.04
CA GLN A 21 1.77 -16.38 36.59
C GLN A 21 1.44 -17.88 36.56
N GLY A 22 2.33 -18.71 36.00
CA GLY A 22 2.25 -20.17 36.11
C GLY A 22 3.24 -20.86 35.17
N LYS A 23 3.84 -21.98 35.50
CA LYS A 23 4.05 -22.71 36.76
C LYS A 23 5.15 -23.73 36.43
N ASP A 24 6.01 -24.01 37.39
CA ASP A 24 7.13 -24.94 37.27
C ASP A 24 6.66 -26.37 36.95
N GLY A 25 7.33 -27.00 35.99
CA GLY A 25 7.17 -28.42 35.63
C GLY A 25 8.50 -29.16 35.78
N LYS A 26 8.76 -29.67 36.99
CA LYS A 26 9.80 -30.67 37.28
C LYS A 26 9.52 -31.96 36.50
N GLY A 27 10.54 -32.47 35.81
CA GLY A 27 10.57 -33.83 35.27
C GLY A 27 11.93 -34.47 35.50
N GLN A 28 12.06 -35.22 36.60
CA GLN A 28 13.19 -36.12 36.87
C GLN A 28 13.13 -37.33 35.93
N GLY A 29 14.24 -37.64 35.25
CA GLY A 29 14.40 -38.85 34.44
C GLY A 29 15.81 -39.41 34.58
N LYS A 30 15.92 -40.39 35.49
CA LYS A 30 17.06 -41.19 35.95
C LYS A 30 18.25 -41.39 35.00
N GLN A 31 19.45 -41.11 35.55
CA GLN A 31 20.71 -41.77 35.18
C GLN A 31 20.61 -43.28 35.45
N GLN A 32 20.87 -44.10 34.44
CA GLN A 32 21.26 -45.50 34.64
C GLN A 32 22.76 -45.62 34.33
N GLN A 33 23.51 -45.83 35.40
CA GLN A 33 24.91 -46.20 35.39
C GLN A 33 24.97 -47.72 35.22
N GLY A 34 25.20 -48.18 33.99
CA GLY A 34 25.42 -49.59 33.67
C GLY A 34 26.92 -49.86 33.52
N LYS A 35 27.50 -50.54 34.52
CA LYS A 35 28.84 -51.11 34.51
C LYS A 35 28.75 -52.48 33.82
N GLY A 36 29.48 -52.69 32.73
CA GLY A 36 29.54 -53.98 32.03
C GLY A 36 30.85 -54.11 31.26
N ASP A 37 31.78 -54.86 31.84
CA ASP A 37 32.94 -55.42 31.15
C ASP A 37 32.48 -56.59 30.25
N GLY A 38 33.04 -56.68 29.05
CA GLY A 38 33.20 -57.97 28.35
C GLY A 38 32.57 -58.12 26.95
N SER A 39 33.47 -58.20 25.96
CA SER A 39 33.43 -59.10 24.78
C SER A 39 32.57 -58.77 23.56
N LYS A 40 33.30 -58.42 22.49
CA LYS A 40 33.19 -58.90 21.09
C LYS A 40 31.79 -59.19 20.53
N GLY A 41 31.31 -58.25 19.71
CA GLY A 41 30.29 -58.50 18.70
C GLY A 41 30.29 -57.33 17.72
N GLN A 42 30.81 -57.55 16.51
CA GLN A 42 30.60 -56.66 15.38
C GLN A 42 29.11 -56.70 15.05
N GLU A 43 28.41 -55.59 15.28
CA GLU A 43 27.20 -55.28 14.52
C GLU A 43 27.41 -53.92 13.87
N GLU A 44 27.40 -53.97 12.55
CA GLU A 44 27.67 -52.88 11.64
C GLU A 44 26.70 -51.73 11.91
N GLN A 45 27.26 -50.57 12.27
CA GLN A 45 26.57 -49.32 12.05
C GLN A 45 26.17 -49.26 10.56
N PRO A 46 24.90 -49.05 10.21
CA PRO A 46 24.58 -48.71 8.84
C PRO A 46 25.24 -47.35 8.60
N LYS A 47 26.35 -47.37 7.86
CA LYS A 47 26.95 -46.16 7.29
C LYS A 47 25.89 -45.53 6.42
N GLN A 48 25.16 -44.56 6.98
CA GLN A 48 24.28 -43.69 6.22
C GLN A 48 25.13 -43.04 5.14
N ASN A 49 24.91 -43.44 3.89
CA ASN A 49 25.47 -42.73 2.77
C ASN A 49 24.85 -41.32 2.79
N PRO A 50 25.65 -40.24 2.76
CA PRO A 50 25.14 -38.87 2.79
C PRO A 50 24.35 -38.48 1.53
N PHE A 51 24.12 -39.42 0.61
CA PHE A 51 23.39 -39.27 -0.65
C PHE A 51 22.49 -40.49 -0.91
N ASP A 52 21.77 -40.97 0.11
CA ASP A 52 20.67 -41.91 -0.13
C ASP A 52 19.53 -41.19 -0.87
N GLU A 53 19.29 -41.60 -2.10
CA GLU A 53 18.24 -41.07 -2.98
C GLU A 53 16.85 -41.18 -2.35
N ASP A 54 16.63 -42.24 -1.55
CA ASP A 54 15.41 -42.45 -0.76
C ASP A 54 15.29 -41.47 0.42
N ALA A 55 16.41 -41.04 1.01
CA ALA A 55 16.41 -40.02 2.05
C ALA A 55 16.09 -38.65 1.44
N LEU A 56 16.60 -38.35 0.24
CA LEU A 56 16.24 -37.15 -0.52
C LEU A 56 14.76 -37.15 -0.91
N GLN A 57 14.20 -38.28 -1.36
CA GLN A 57 12.77 -38.38 -1.68
C GLN A 57 11.87 -38.17 -0.46
N ARG A 58 12.23 -38.74 0.70
CA ARG A 58 11.48 -38.52 1.95
C ARG A 58 11.56 -37.07 2.44
N ILE A 59 12.72 -36.43 2.30
CA ILE A 59 12.86 -35.00 2.58
C ILE A 59 12.02 -34.18 1.59
N LEU A 60 11.99 -34.55 0.31
CA LEU A 60 11.15 -33.90 -0.70
C LEU A 60 9.66 -34.07 -0.42
N GLU A 61 9.20 -35.25 0.00
CA GLU A 61 7.80 -35.51 0.35
C GLU A 61 7.39 -34.75 1.62
N GLN A 62 8.27 -34.70 2.63
CA GLN A 62 8.03 -33.89 3.83
C GLN A 62 8.02 -32.39 3.52
N MET A 63 8.94 -31.92 2.66
CA MET A 63 8.95 -30.55 2.14
C MET A 63 7.72 -30.26 1.30
N ALA A 64 7.24 -31.19 0.47
CA ALA A 64 6.05 -31.00 -0.35
C ALA A 64 4.77 -30.86 0.50
N GLY A 65 4.65 -31.66 1.57
CA GLY A 65 3.54 -31.55 2.53
C GLY A 65 3.57 -30.25 3.34
N ALA A 66 4.75 -29.82 3.78
CA ALA A 66 4.95 -28.55 4.48
C ALA A 66 4.74 -27.35 3.54
N ALA A 67 5.24 -27.43 2.31
CA ALA A 67 5.10 -26.41 1.29
C ALA A 67 3.64 -26.21 0.88
N LYS A 68 2.85 -27.29 0.76
CA LYS A 68 1.42 -27.16 0.43
C LYS A 68 0.65 -26.38 1.52
N LYS A 69 0.98 -26.59 2.79
CA LYS A 69 0.40 -25.81 3.91
C LYS A 69 0.93 -24.38 3.93
N ALA A 70 2.22 -24.17 3.68
CA ALA A 70 2.83 -22.85 3.61
C ALA A 70 2.26 -22.03 2.45
N VAL A 71 2.05 -22.64 1.27
CA VAL A 71 1.45 -21.99 0.10
C VAL A 71 0.02 -21.55 0.42
N TRP A 72 -0.80 -22.38 1.06
CA TRP A 72 -2.15 -21.98 1.45
C TRP A 72 -2.17 -20.87 2.52
N ALA A 73 -1.20 -20.85 3.44
CA ALA A 73 -1.05 -19.78 4.42
C ALA A 73 -0.49 -18.48 3.81
N LEU A 74 0.38 -18.60 2.80
CA LEU A 74 0.97 -17.47 2.08
C LEU A 74 0.07 -16.94 0.97
N LEU A 75 -0.87 -17.73 0.44
CA LEU A 75 -1.81 -17.33 -0.59
C LEU A 75 -2.58 -16.06 -0.22
N PRO A 76 -3.20 -15.92 0.96
CA PRO A 76 -3.87 -14.68 1.34
C PRO A 76 -2.88 -13.50 1.48
N LEU A 77 -1.65 -13.75 1.95
CA LEU A 77 -0.63 -12.72 2.09
C LEU A 77 -0.10 -12.25 0.72
N LEU A 78 0.03 -13.17 -0.23
CA LEU A 78 0.45 -12.91 -1.60
C LEU A 78 -0.66 -12.23 -2.40
N LEU A 79 -1.91 -12.65 -2.24
CA LEU A 79 -3.07 -11.93 -2.77
C LEU A 79 -3.13 -10.52 -2.19
N LEU A 80 -2.99 -10.37 -0.87
CA LEU A 80 -2.92 -9.05 -0.25
C LEU A 80 -1.77 -8.24 -0.85
N ALA A 81 -0.57 -8.79 -1.02
CA ALA A 81 0.55 -8.07 -1.62
C ALA A 81 0.28 -7.63 -3.07
N ILE A 82 -0.37 -8.47 -3.88
CA ILE A 82 -0.74 -8.17 -5.27
C ILE A 82 -1.85 -7.10 -5.32
N PHE A 83 -2.86 -7.21 -4.46
CA PHE A 83 -4.02 -6.32 -4.43
C PHE A 83 -3.82 -5.07 -3.56
N PHE A 84 -2.79 -5.01 -2.72
CA PHE A 84 -2.53 -3.87 -1.84
C PHE A 84 -2.23 -2.60 -2.65
N ARG A 85 -1.45 -2.73 -3.72
CA ARG A 85 -1.14 -1.61 -4.63
C ARG A 85 -2.40 -1.03 -5.30
N PRO A 86 -3.25 -1.83 -5.96
CA PRO A 86 -4.47 -1.30 -6.58
C PRO A 86 -5.47 -0.77 -5.54
N ILE A 87 -5.62 -1.43 -4.38
CA ILE A 87 -6.49 -0.94 -3.30
C ILE A 87 -6.00 0.42 -2.79
N ARG A 88 -4.70 0.57 -2.53
CA ARG A 88 -4.11 1.84 -2.09
C ARG A 88 -4.32 2.95 -3.12
N ARG A 89 -4.15 2.66 -4.41
CA ARG A 89 -4.38 3.62 -5.50
C ARG A 89 -5.85 4.05 -5.59
N ALA A 90 -6.79 3.11 -5.49
CA ALA A 90 -8.22 3.45 -5.45
C ALA A 90 -8.57 4.31 -4.23
N PHE A 91 -8.03 3.98 -3.07
CA PHE A 91 -8.28 4.76 -1.87
C PHE A 91 -7.76 6.20 -2.00
N LEU A 92 -6.54 6.38 -2.49
CA LEU A 92 -5.95 7.71 -2.72
C LEU A 92 -6.73 8.52 -3.75
N THR A 93 -7.02 7.94 -4.92
CA THR A 93 -7.80 8.63 -5.96
C THR A 93 -9.22 8.97 -5.52
N SER A 94 -9.84 8.12 -4.69
CA SER A 94 -11.15 8.41 -4.08
C SER A 94 -11.07 9.54 -3.06
N TYR A 95 -10.04 9.52 -2.19
CA TYR A 95 -9.81 10.57 -1.19
C TYR A 95 -9.55 11.94 -1.84
N LEU A 96 -8.76 11.99 -2.92
CA LEU A 96 -8.52 13.23 -3.68
C LEU A 96 -9.81 13.81 -4.28
N LYS A 97 -10.79 12.95 -4.62
CA LYS A 97 -12.08 13.35 -5.21
C LYS A 97 -13.10 13.76 -4.15
N ILE A 98 -13.14 13.06 -3.02
CA ILE A 98 -14.06 13.26 -1.92
C ILE A 98 -13.27 13.08 -0.62
N PRO A 99 -12.68 14.16 -0.08
CA PRO A 99 -11.95 14.06 1.17
C PRO A 99 -12.93 13.69 2.28
N LEU A 100 -12.61 12.62 3.02
CA LEU A 100 -13.39 12.15 4.17
C LEU A 100 -13.29 13.13 5.35
N LEU A 101 -12.22 13.91 5.38
CA LEU A 101 -11.96 14.93 6.39
C LEU A 101 -12.38 16.31 5.86
N PRO A 102 -12.85 17.22 6.73
CA PRO A 102 -13.06 18.61 6.36
C PRO A 102 -11.72 19.22 5.92
N THR A 103 -11.67 19.69 4.69
CA THR A 103 -10.49 20.26 4.04
C THR A 103 -10.78 21.69 3.64
N THR A 104 -9.75 22.54 3.68
CA THR A 104 -9.89 23.93 3.27
C THR A 104 -10.15 24.03 1.75
N PRO A 105 -10.80 25.12 1.28
CA PRO A 105 -11.01 25.34 -0.15
C PRO A 105 -9.73 25.28 -0.99
N SER A 106 -8.62 25.82 -0.47
CA SER A 106 -7.32 25.82 -1.13
C SER A 106 -6.70 24.43 -1.21
N GLU A 107 -6.71 23.66 -0.12
CA GLU A 107 -6.26 22.26 -0.13
C GLU A 107 -7.08 21.41 -1.10
N ARG A 108 -8.39 21.66 -1.17
CA ARG A 108 -9.27 20.96 -2.12
C ARG A 108 -8.84 21.18 -3.56
N ILE A 109 -8.43 22.39 -3.92
CA ILE A 109 -7.93 22.69 -5.27
C ILE A 109 -6.63 21.95 -5.54
N VAL A 110 -5.72 21.86 -4.55
CA VAL A 110 -4.48 21.08 -4.67
C VAL A 110 -4.78 19.60 -4.86
N TYR A 111 -5.68 19.01 -4.07
CA TYR A 111 -6.06 17.61 -4.20
C TYR A 111 -6.74 17.30 -5.54
N LEU A 112 -7.56 18.22 -6.04
CA LEU A 112 -8.21 18.06 -7.33
C LEU A 112 -7.21 18.17 -8.49
N TRP A 113 -6.19 19.02 -8.38
CA TRP A 113 -5.11 19.07 -9.36
C TRP A 113 -4.33 17.75 -9.38
N GLU A 114 -3.95 17.23 -8.21
CA GLU A 114 -3.26 15.94 -8.11
C GLU A 114 -4.09 14.80 -8.70
N TYR A 115 -5.41 14.82 -8.48
CA TYR A 115 -6.33 13.86 -9.10
C TYR A 115 -6.29 13.91 -10.64
N VAL A 116 -6.23 15.11 -11.21
CA VAL A 116 -6.13 15.28 -12.67
C VAL A 116 -4.76 14.85 -13.17
N ARG A 117 -3.68 15.19 -12.47
CA ARG A 117 -2.31 14.76 -12.83
C ARG A 117 -2.19 13.24 -12.90
N ILE A 118 -2.70 12.53 -11.88
CA ILE A 118 -2.77 11.07 -11.88
C ILE A 118 -3.60 10.54 -13.07
N SER A 119 -4.65 11.27 -13.46
CA SER A 119 -5.48 10.92 -14.61
C SER A 119 -4.79 11.17 -15.95
N VAL A 120 -3.81 12.08 -15.99
CA VAL A 120 -2.90 12.27 -17.13
C VAL A 120 -1.87 11.14 -17.15
N GLU A 121 -1.25 10.79 -16.02
CA GLU A 121 -0.31 9.67 -15.94
C GLU A 121 -0.96 8.32 -16.34
N ASP A 122 -2.27 8.17 -16.07
CA ASP A 122 -3.09 7.04 -16.53
C ASP A 122 -3.05 6.89 -18.07
N THR A 123 -2.93 7.98 -18.85
CA THR A 123 -2.89 7.86 -20.32
C THR A 123 -1.60 7.22 -20.83
N GLY A 124 -0.58 7.13 -19.96
CA GLY A 124 0.74 6.63 -20.30
C GLY A 124 1.77 7.73 -20.48
N LEU A 125 1.35 9.00 -20.43
CA LEU A 125 2.26 10.13 -20.36
C LEU A 125 3.04 10.09 -19.05
N ASP A 126 4.33 10.37 -19.13
CA ASP A 126 5.18 10.55 -17.95
C ASP A 126 5.15 12.04 -17.58
N VAL A 127 4.55 12.33 -16.42
CA VAL A 127 4.38 13.69 -15.90
C VAL A 127 4.86 13.69 -14.45
N PRO A 128 6.15 14.01 -14.22
CA PRO A 128 6.69 14.14 -12.88
C PRO A 128 5.88 15.10 -12.01
N ALA A 129 5.83 14.84 -10.70
CA ALA A 129 5.20 15.75 -9.73
C ALA A 129 5.85 17.14 -9.68
N SER A 130 7.11 17.23 -10.11
CA SER A 130 7.88 18.47 -10.20
C SER A 130 7.62 19.28 -11.47
N ASP A 131 6.93 18.71 -12.47
CA ASP A 131 6.66 19.42 -13.72
C ASP A 131 5.78 20.64 -13.45
N ALA A 132 6.06 21.71 -14.20
CA ALA A 132 5.17 22.85 -14.23
C ALA A 132 3.79 22.44 -14.77
N VAL A 133 2.77 23.16 -14.33
CA VAL A 133 1.37 22.93 -14.74
C VAL A 133 1.23 23.11 -16.25
N GLU A 134 1.88 24.13 -16.78
CA GLU A 134 1.93 24.45 -18.20
C GLU A 134 2.61 23.33 -19.00
N GLU A 135 3.71 22.80 -18.48
CA GLU A 135 4.45 21.71 -19.11
C GLU A 135 3.61 20.43 -19.19
N THR A 136 2.86 20.13 -18.13
CA THR A 136 1.89 19.03 -18.12
C THR A 136 0.84 19.20 -19.23
N ILE A 137 0.26 20.39 -19.35
CA ILE A 137 -0.77 20.68 -20.37
C ILE A 137 -0.18 20.57 -21.78
N ASP A 138 1.01 21.11 -21.99
CA ASP A 138 1.68 21.06 -23.29
C ASP A 138 2.01 19.63 -23.72
N ARG A 139 2.43 18.76 -22.78
CA ARG A 139 2.61 17.33 -23.05
C ARG A 139 1.30 16.66 -23.48
N VAL A 140 0.21 16.91 -22.75
CA VAL A 140 -1.12 16.37 -23.07
C VAL A 140 -1.61 16.87 -24.45
N ARG A 141 -1.39 18.15 -24.75
CA ARG A 141 -1.74 18.76 -26.03
C ARG A 141 -0.93 18.16 -27.19
N LYS A 142 0.37 17.96 -27.01
CA LYS A 142 1.25 17.32 -28.01
C LYS A 142 0.84 15.88 -28.33
N ASP A 143 0.29 15.17 -27.35
CA ASP A 143 -0.26 13.82 -27.52
C ASP A 143 -1.65 13.80 -28.20
N GLY A 144 -2.19 14.97 -28.56
CA GLY A 144 -3.49 15.10 -29.24
C GLY A 144 -4.71 14.85 -28.35
N LEU A 145 -4.53 14.87 -27.03
CA LEU A 145 -5.60 14.65 -26.07
C LEU A 145 -6.38 15.96 -25.81
N ASP A 146 -7.66 15.82 -25.44
CA ASP A 146 -8.50 16.96 -25.09
C ASP A 146 -7.99 17.64 -23.81
N THR A 147 -7.63 18.92 -23.94
CA THR A 147 -7.09 19.74 -22.85
C THR A 147 -8.08 20.79 -22.35
N THR A 148 -9.32 20.82 -22.86
CA THR A 148 -10.27 21.92 -22.57
C THR A 148 -10.56 22.04 -21.07
N ASP A 149 -11.04 20.97 -20.44
CA ASP A 149 -11.30 20.96 -18.99
C ASP A 149 -10.01 20.90 -18.16
N LEU A 150 -8.91 20.41 -18.74
CA LEU A 150 -7.59 20.39 -18.09
C LEU A 150 -7.03 21.81 -17.92
N GLN A 151 -7.17 22.66 -18.94
CA GLN A 151 -6.78 24.07 -18.90
C GLN A 151 -7.60 24.84 -17.87
N VAL A 152 -8.91 24.62 -17.79
CA VAL A 152 -9.75 25.24 -16.76
C VAL A 152 -9.28 24.86 -15.34
N ALA A 153 -8.95 23.58 -15.13
CA ALA A 153 -8.44 23.12 -13.84
C ALA A 153 -7.05 23.73 -13.51
N ALA A 154 -6.17 23.81 -14.51
CA ALA A 154 -4.86 24.42 -14.40
C ALA A 154 -4.94 25.91 -14.04
N ASP A 155 -5.79 26.68 -14.72
CA ASP A 155 -5.96 28.11 -14.46
C ASP A 155 -6.44 28.38 -13.03
N ILE A 156 -7.35 27.55 -12.52
CA ILE A 156 -7.83 27.66 -11.14
C ILE A 156 -6.71 27.28 -10.16
N TYR A 157 -5.96 26.21 -10.45
CA TYR A 157 -4.86 25.77 -9.60
C TYR A 157 -3.74 26.81 -9.52
N MET A 158 -3.29 27.33 -10.67
CA MET A 158 -2.23 28.35 -10.74
C MET A 158 -2.62 29.62 -9.99
N ARG A 159 -3.86 30.09 -10.20
CA ARG A 159 -4.40 31.25 -9.49
C ARG A 159 -4.50 31.03 -7.98
N ALA A 160 -4.95 29.85 -7.57
CA ALA A 160 -5.05 29.48 -6.16
C ALA A 160 -3.67 29.38 -5.48
N ARG A 161 -2.68 28.83 -6.20
CA ARG A 161 -1.36 28.49 -5.66
C ARG A 161 -0.38 29.66 -5.68
N TYR A 162 -0.36 30.44 -6.74
CA TYR A 162 0.64 31.48 -6.97
C TYR A 162 0.06 32.89 -6.82
N ASP A 163 -1.14 33.14 -7.32
CA ASP A 163 -1.77 34.46 -7.18
C ASP A 163 -2.46 34.64 -5.81
N MET A 164 -2.64 33.54 -5.06
CA MET A 164 -3.41 33.48 -3.81
C MET A 164 -4.85 34.03 -3.96
N VAL A 165 -5.40 34.02 -5.18
CA VAL A 165 -6.75 34.50 -5.47
C VAL A 165 -7.69 33.31 -5.59
N LEU A 166 -8.50 33.11 -4.55
CA LEU A 166 -9.58 32.11 -4.53
C LEU A 166 -10.95 32.79 -4.66
N ARG A 167 -11.68 32.47 -5.73
CA ARG A 167 -13.09 32.87 -5.84
C ARG A 167 -13.97 31.87 -5.07
N PRO A 168 -15.10 32.29 -4.50
CA PRO A 168 -16.00 31.38 -3.79
C PRO A 168 -16.46 30.17 -4.61
N GLN A 169 -16.63 30.33 -5.93
CA GLN A 169 -17.01 29.23 -6.82
C GLN A 169 -15.85 28.33 -7.28
N ASP A 170 -14.58 28.74 -7.10
CA ASP A 170 -13.43 28.04 -7.67
C ASP A 170 -13.33 26.57 -7.23
N PRO A 171 -13.58 26.18 -5.97
CA PRO A 171 -13.55 24.77 -5.57
C PRO A 171 -14.61 23.91 -6.27
N ILE A 172 -15.76 24.50 -6.62
CA ILE A 172 -16.86 23.80 -7.31
C ILE A 172 -16.51 23.63 -8.79
N VAL A 173 -16.03 24.71 -9.43
CA VAL A 173 -15.63 24.70 -10.83
C VAL A 173 -14.42 23.78 -11.03
N MET A 174 -13.42 23.86 -10.14
CA MET A 174 -12.25 22.98 -10.13
C MET A 174 -12.67 21.51 -10.07
N ARG A 175 -13.61 21.17 -9.19
CA ARG A 175 -14.09 19.78 -9.06
C ARG A 175 -14.75 19.31 -10.35
N ALA A 176 -15.61 20.13 -10.94
CA ALA A 176 -16.33 19.79 -12.17
C ALA A 176 -15.37 19.62 -13.36
N ALA A 177 -14.45 20.58 -13.54
CA ALA A 177 -13.41 20.54 -14.56
C ALA A 177 -12.52 19.31 -14.39
N SER A 178 -12.03 19.06 -13.17
CA SER A 178 -11.17 17.92 -12.85
C SER A 178 -11.83 16.57 -13.18
N ILE A 179 -13.10 16.41 -12.85
CA ILE A 179 -13.85 15.18 -13.15
C ILE A 179 -14.05 15.01 -14.66
N ARG A 180 -14.37 16.09 -15.39
CA ARG A 180 -14.57 16.01 -16.85
C ARG A 180 -13.25 15.77 -17.59
N ALA A 181 -12.18 16.46 -17.20
CA ALA A 181 -10.83 16.25 -17.72
C ALA A 181 -10.39 14.80 -17.52
N ALA A 182 -10.48 14.27 -16.29
CA ALA A 182 -10.15 12.88 -16.00
C ALA A 182 -11.00 11.88 -16.81
N LYS A 183 -12.28 12.19 -17.03
CA LYS A 183 -13.17 11.36 -17.86
C LYS A 183 -12.76 11.40 -19.34
N ALA A 184 -12.41 12.56 -19.87
CA ALA A 184 -11.93 12.72 -21.24
C ALA A 184 -10.62 11.95 -21.46
N LEU A 185 -9.64 12.13 -20.56
CA LEU A 185 -8.36 11.43 -20.58
C LEU A 185 -8.53 9.91 -20.49
N ARG A 186 -9.39 9.41 -19.60
CA ARG A 186 -9.58 7.95 -19.44
C ARG A 186 -10.38 7.29 -20.57
N LYS A 187 -11.06 8.06 -21.43
CA LYS A 187 -11.75 7.50 -22.60
C LYS A 187 -10.76 6.99 -23.65
N THR A 188 -9.58 7.60 -23.77
CA THR A 188 -8.57 7.23 -24.76
C THR A 188 -7.76 5.99 -24.37
N ILE A 189 -7.82 5.57 -23.10
CA ILE A 189 -7.05 4.45 -22.57
C ILE A 189 -7.70 3.10 -22.99
N PRO A 190 -6.93 2.17 -23.59
CA PRO A 190 -7.43 0.84 -23.90
C PRO A 190 -7.70 0.03 -22.62
N PHE A 191 -8.68 -0.88 -22.67
CA PHE A 191 -9.12 -1.65 -21.49
C PHE A 191 -7.98 -2.39 -20.77
N GLY A 192 -7.07 -3.02 -21.51
CA GLY A 192 -5.91 -3.69 -20.92
C GLY A 192 -5.00 -2.74 -20.14
N ARG A 193 -4.79 -1.52 -20.65
CA ARG A 193 -3.98 -0.50 -19.97
C ARG A 193 -4.69 0.08 -18.75
N LYS A 194 -6.03 0.21 -18.80
CA LYS A 194 -6.83 0.57 -17.62
C LYS A 194 -6.57 -0.40 -16.48
N ILE A 195 -6.56 -1.71 -16.76
CA ILE A 195 -6.23 -2.76 -15.79
C ILE A 195 -4.80 -2.55 -15.29
N THR A 196 -3.78 -2.58 -16.14
CA THR A 196 -2.37 -2.49 -15.69
C THR A 196 -2.05 -1.22 -14.91
N ASN A 197 -2.71 -0.09 -15.19
CA ASN A 197 -2.52 1.16 -14.47
C ASN A 197 -2.86 1.04 -12.99
N TRP A 198 -3.75 0.13 -12.59
CA TRP A 198 -4.03 -0.13 -11.17
C TRP A 198 -2.80 -0.60 -10.39
N TRP A 199 -1.82 -1.21 -11.05
CA TRP A 199 -0.56 -1.66 -10.45
C TRP A 199 0.58 -0.65 -10.57
N ARG A 200 0.40 0.45 -11.32
CA ARG A 200 1.42 1.48 -11.47
C ARG A 200 1.57 2.26 -10.15
N SER A 201 2.82 2.53 -9.76
CA SER A 201 3.10 3.34 -8.57
C SER A 201 2.62 4.77 -8.79
N LEU A 202 2.05 5.38 -7.75
CA LEU A 202 1.97 6.83 -7.67
C LEU A 202 3.35 7.30 -7.19
N ALA A 203 4.00 8.15 -7.98
CA ALA A 203 5.32 8.73 -7.67
C ALA A 203 5.15 10.09 -7.00
#